data_AF-A0A2G8L030-F1
#
_entry.id   AF-A0A2G8L030-F1
#
_cell.length_a   1.000
_cell.length_b   1.000
_cell.length_c   1.000
_cell.angle_alpha   90.00
_cell.angle_beta   90.00
_cell.angle_gamma   90.00
#
_symmetry.space_group_name_H-M   'P 1'
#
loop_
_entity.id
_entity.type
_entity.pdbx_description
1 polymer ?
#
loop_
_entity_poly.entity_id
_entity_poly.type
_entity_poly.pdbx_seq_one_letter_code
_entity_poly.pdbx_strand_id
1 'polypeptide(L)'
;MATREIPPLVKRIDELNTSLQKLKSANRQASFSERGELQIEIKELQKQLVKESEQVNAKNISCEHFFRELGQWYEANLRDEKFRERNELLVKMASNLLLAGYPLEILDGENVYIPIKWISGVFRNIASKLNNPRIFVLSIIGTQSNGKSTLLNSMFGVKFPVRAARFMRGVYLQLLEVNVEFHKQLGFEYLLIIDTEGLHSPHRTVLNDKTFDNLIATLTMCIGDLTLLNIGQETIGPDMIGILQIVVHALIRMKKVDLVSNCRIIQQRVSDIAAAANNKTNMTKIKDVLNKVTRIAAAEERVDHIQDFSDVFPLAEEDDLQFFPCLWTGLMSPPNSGYSDKIHALKDAIFKPKVNQPVTT
;
A
#
# COMPACT_ATOMS: atom_id res chain seq x y z
N MET A 1 19.43 26.61 -2.89
CA MET A 1 20.24 25.89 -1.89
C MET A 1 19.81 24.44 -1.72
N ALA A 2 18.52 24.17 -1.45
CA ALA A 2 17.99 22.79 -1.27
C ALA A 2 18.28 21.80 -2.41
N THR A 3 18.28 22.24 -3.67
CA THR A 3 18.51 21.38 -4.85
C THR A 3 19.90 20.75 -4.94
N ARG A 4 20.92 21.28 -4.25
CA ARG A 4 22.28 20.68 -4.21
C ARG A 4 22.50 19.74 -3.02
N GLU A 5 21.68 19.85 -1.97
CA GLU A 5 21.86 19.10 -0.71
C GLU A 5 21.01 17.83 -0.61
N ILE A 6 19.87 17.77 -1.31
CA ILE A 6 19.00 16.58 -1.28
C ILE A 6 19.64 15.37 -1.97
N PRO A 7 20.24 15.47 -3.18
CA PRO A 7 20.83 14.31 -3.86
C PRO A 7 21.85 13.51 -3.03
N PRO A 8 22.83 14.12 -2.32
CA PRO A 8 23.77 13.36 -1.49
C PRO A 8 23.10 12.70 -0.28
N LEU A 9 22.10 13.35 0.35
CA LEU A 9 21.34 12.76 1.45
C LEU A 9 20.53 11.55 1.00
N VAL A 10 19.88 11.63 -0.18
CA VAL A 10 19.15 10.52 -0.79
C VAL A 10 20.09 9.33 -1.03
N LYS A 11 21.26 9.58 -1.62
CA LYS A 11 22.26 8.53 -1.86
C LYS A 11 22.68 7.85 -0.57
N ARG A 12 22.88 8.62 0.51
CA ARG A 12 23.24 8.08 1.83
C ARG A 12 22.12 7.24 2.44
N ILE A 13 20.87 7.64 2.27
CA ILE A 13 19.70 6.84 2.68
C ILE A 13 19.67 5.50 1.93
N ASP A 14 19.95 5.50 0.62
CA ASP A 14 19.99 4.28 -0.18
C ASP A 14 21.11 3.32 0.26
N GLU A 15 22.29 3.87 0.57
CA GLU A 15 23.42 3.12 1.13
C GLU A 15 23.08 2.52 2.50
N LEU A 16 22.49 3.32 3.41
CA LEU A 16 22.04 2.86 4.72
C LEU A 16 20.97 1.76 4.62
N ASN A 17 20.00 1.91 3.73
CA ASN A 17 18.97 0.90 3.46
C ASN A 17 19.59 -0.40 2.95
N THR A 18 20.57 -0.32 2.04
CA THR A 18 21.27 -1.49 1.51
C THR A 18 22.03 -2.22 2.61
N SER A 19 22.76 -1.49 3.46
CA SER A 19 23.47 -2.05 4.61
C SER A 19 22.52 -2.68 5.63
N LEU A 20 21.41 -2.01 5.92
CA LEU A 20 20.37 -2.51 6.83
C LEU A 20 19.76 -3.81 6.31
N GLN A 21 19.50 -3.93 5.01
CA GLN A 21 18.99 -5.17 4.41
C GLN A 21 20.00 -6.31 4.54
N LYS A 22 21.29 -6.06 4.27
CA LYS A 22 22.36 -7.05 4.42
C LYS A 22 22.47 -7.53 5.88
N LEU A 23 22.48 -6.62 6.84
CA LEU A 23 22.52 -6.99 8.26
C LEU A 23 21.26 -7.74 8.71
N LYS A 24 20.07 -7.32 8.25
CA LYS A 24 18.83 -8.08 8.52
C LYS A 24 18.91 -9.50 7.97
N SER A 25 19.50 -9.71 6.79
CA SER A 25 19.70 -11.06 6.24
C SER A 25 20.74 -11.86 7.04
N ALA A 26 21.86 -11.25 7.42
CA ALA A 26 22.89 -11.89 8.23
C ALA A 26 22.35 -12.30 9.60
N ASN A 27 21.60 -11.42 10.27
CA ASN A 27 20.99 -11.68 11.57
C ASN A 27 19.98 -12.84 11.56
N ARG A 28 19.32 -13.10 10.41
CA ARG A 28 18.45 -14.29 10.26
C ARG A 28 19.25 -15.59 10.24
N GLN A 29 20.46 -15.58 9.69
CA GLN A 29 21.34 -16.74 9.55
C GLN A 29 22.33 -16.91 10.71
N ALA A 30 22.51 -15.86 11.53
CA ALA A 30 23.48 -15.82 12.63
C ALA A 30 23.11 -16.74 13.80
N SER A 31 24.16 -17.20 14.49
CA SER A 31 24.07 -17.98 15.73
C SER A 31 23.52 -17.14 16.89
N PHE A 32 23.03 -17.77 17.97
CA PHE A 32 22.41 -17.07 19.10
C PHE A 32 23.36 -16.05 19.76
N SER A 33 24.66 -16.34 19.80
CA SER A 33 25.69 -15.44 20.36
C SER A 33 25.94 -14.20 19.50
N GLU A 34 25.84 -14.29 18.17
CA GLU A 34 26.11 -13.18 17.23
C GLU A 34 24.88 -12.29 17.01
N ARG A 35 23.67 -12.81 17.24
CA ARG A 35 22.41 -12.07 17.08
C ARG A 35 22.31 -10.84 17.97
N GLY A 36 22.94 -10.86 19.15
CA GLY A 36 22.92 -9.73 20.08
C GLY A 36 23.62 -8.51 19.49
N GLU A 37 24.83 -8.69 18.98
CA GLU A 37 25.64 -7.62 18.38
C GLU A 37 25.02 -7.10 17.09
N LEU A 38 24.56 -8.00 16.21
CA LEU A 38 23.89 -7.63 14.96
C LEU A 38 22.59 -6.84 15.21
N GLN A 39 21.85 -7.14 16.26
CA GLN A 39 20.66 -6.36 16.63
C GLN A 39 20.99 -4.94 17.09
N ILE A 40 22.12 -4.75 17.79
CA ILE A 40 22.58 -3.42 18.20
C ILE A 40 22.96 -2.61 16.96
N GLU A 41 23.71 -3.21 16.03
CA GLU A 41 24.12 -2.56 14.78
C GLU A 41 22.92 -2.21 13.90
N ILE A 42 21.94 -3.12 13.77
CA ILE A 42 20.67 -2.87 13.07
C ILE A 42 19.95 -1.67 13.68
N LYS A 43 19.83 -1.58 15.01
CA LYS A 43 19.18 -0.46 15.69
C LYS A 43 19.92 0.86 15.43
N GLU A 44 21.24 0.84 15.41
CA GLU A 44 22.03 2.05 15.18
C GLU A 44 21.91 2.54 13.73
N LEU A 45 21.95 1.63 12.75
CA LEU A 45 21.66 1.99 11.35
C LEU A 45 20.24 2.51 11.18
N GLN A 46 19.25 1.93 11.86
CA GLN A 46 17.87 2.44 11.84
C GLN A 46 17.80 3.88 12.36
N LYS A 47 18.49 4.20 13.46
CA LYS A 47 18.55 5.58 13.98
C LYS A 47 19.21 6.55 12.99
N GLN A 48 20.32 6.14 12.37
CA GLN A 48 20.99 6.97 11.36
C GLN A 48 20.08 7.21 10.15
N LEU A 49 19.39 6.17 9.69
CA LEU A 49 18.44 6.25 8.59
C LEU A 49 17.30 7.23 8.90
N VAL A 50 16.76 7.19 10.11
CA VAL A 50 15.74 8.15 10.59
C VAL A 50 16.27 9.57 10.56
N LYS A 51 17.47 9.82 11.10
CA LYS A 51 18.08 11.15 11.14
C LYS A 51 18.35 11.74 9.74
N GLU A 52 18.89 10.93 8.82
CA GLU A 52 19.13 11.39 7.44
C GLU A 52 17.81 11.63 6.71
N SER A 53 16.80 10.79 6.95
CA SER A 53 15.44 10.99 6.41
C SER A 53 14.81 12.29 6.90
N GLU A 54 14.91 12.62 8.18
CA GLU A 54 14.36 13.85 8.74
C GLU A 54 14.97 15.08 8.07
N GLN A 55 16.29 15.04 7.79
CA GLN A 55 16.95 16.11 7.05
C GLN A 55 16.46 16.25 5.61
N VAL A 56 16.18 15.13 4.92
CA VAL A 56 15.58 15.17 3.58
C VAL A 56 14.17 15.74 3.64
N ASN A 57 13.33 15.23 4.54
CA ASN A 57 11.95 15.68 4.69
C ASN A 57 11.89 17.18 5.03
N ALA A 58 12.70 17.67 5.97
CA ALA A 58 12.77 19.09 6.35
C ALA A 58 13.18 20.01 5.19
N LYS A 59 13.86 19.47 4.16
CA LYS A 59 14.34 20.22 2.99
C LYS A 59 13.49 19.99 1.74
N ASN A 60 12.48 19.11 1.80
CA ASN A 60 11.70 18.68 0.65
C ASN A 60 10.27 19.21 0.76
N ILE A 61 9.86 20.01 -0.22
CA ILE A 61 8.47 20.46 -0.37
C ILE A 61 7.90 19.91 -1.67
N SER A 62 6.62 19.58 -1.66
CA SER A 62 5.92 18.91 -2.75
C SER A 62 4.45 19.31 -2.73
N CYS A 63 3.74 18.99 -3.82
CA CYS A 63 2.31 19.30 -3.94
C CYS A 63 1.48 18.70 -2.80
N GLU A 64 1.84 17.52 -2.26
CA GLU A 64 1.10 16.91 -1.15
C GLU A 64 1.03 17.82 0.09
N HIS A 65 2.11 18.54 0.42
CA HIS A 65 2.14 19.48 1.53
C HIS A 65 1.16 20.64 1.32
N PHE A 66 1.08 21.18 0.11
CA PHE A 66 0.13 22.24 -0.21
C PHE A 66 -1.32 21.74 -0.11
N PHE A 67 -1.62 20.55 -0.65
CA PHE A 67 -2.96 19.97 -0.52
C PHE A 67 -3.37 19.73 0.94
N ARG A 68 -2.43 19.25 1.76
CA ARG A 68 -2.64 19.04 3.19
C ARG A 68 -3.03 20.35 3.89
N GLU A 69 -2.27 21.42 3.68
CA GLU A 69 -2.55 22.74 4.26
C GLU A 69 -3.90 23.30 3.78
N LEU A 70 -4.24 23.13 2.50
CA LEU A 70 -5.55 23.54 1.97
C LEU A 70 -6.70 22.77 2.64
N GLY A 71 -6.52 21.47 2.89
CA GLY A 71 -7.49 20.65 3.61
C GLY A 71 -7.69 21.11 5.04
N GLN A 72 -6.60 21.39 5.77
CA GLN A 72 -6.67 21.92 7.14
C GLN A 72 -7.35 23.29 7.19
N TRP A 73 -7.02 24.17 6.24
CA TRP A 73 -7.66 25.47 6.13
C TRP A 73 -9.16 25.36 5.86
N TYR A 74 -9.57 24.45 4.96
CA TYR A 74 -10.98 24.18 4.68
C TYR A 74 -11.71 23.69 5.95
N GLU A 75 -11.13 22.75 6.70
CA GLU A 75 -11.78 22.19 7.89
C GLU A 75 -11.88 23.21 9.03
N ALA A 76 -10.87 24.07 9.20
CA ALA A 76 -10.86 25.13 10.20
C ALA A 76 -11.92 26.20 9.93
N ASN A 77 -12.17 26.52 8.66
CA ASN A 77 -13.09 27.58 8.25
C ASN A 77 -14.47 27.06 7.80
N LEU A 78 -14.77 25.77 7.98
CA LEU A 78 -15.99 25.16 7.42
C LEU A 78 -17.30 25.79 7.95
N ARG A 79 -17.27 26.32 9.18
CA ARG A 79 -18.45 26.91 9.86
C ARG A 79 -18.55 28.42 9.70
N ASP A 80 -17.55 29.08 9.13
CA ASP A 80 -17.56 30.52 8.95
C ASP A 80 -18.06 30.87 7.53
N GLU A 81 -19.27 31.42 7.45
CA GLU A 81 -19.91 31.83 6.21
C GLU A 81 -19.04 32.79 5.38
N LYS A 82 -18.16 33.58 6.02
CA LYS A 82 -17.24 34.48 5.30
C LYS A 82 -16.27 33.75 4.38
N PHE A 83 -15.99 32.48 4.66
CA PHE A 83 -15.07 31.66 3.88
C PHE A 83 -15.79 30.67 2.95
N ARG A 84 -17.12 30.69 2.88
CA ARG A 84 -17.91 29.75 2.07
C ARG A 84 -17.47 29.70 0.61
N GLU A 85 -17.40 30.85 -0.06
CA GLU A 85 -17.00 30.92 -1.48
C GLU A 85 -15.56 30.39 -1.71
N ARG A 86 -14.65 30.71 -0.78
CA ARG A 86 -13.27 30.22 -0.83
C ARG A 86 -13.19 28.72 -0.60
N ASN A 87 -13.95 28.19 0.36
CA ASN A 87 -14.05 26.76 0.62
C ASN A 87 -14.60 26.00 -0.60
N GLU A 88 -15.62 26.54 -1.25
CA GLU A 88 -16.17 25.99 -2.51
C GLU A 88 -15.13 26.00 -3.62
N LEU A 89 -14.34 27.07 -3.75
CA LEU A 89 -13.23 27.15 -4.70
C LEU A 89 -12.16 26.10 -4.42
N LEU A 90 -11.73 25.93 -3.15
CA LEU A 90 -10.72 24.94 -2.78
C LEU A 90 -11.16 23.52 -3.10
N VAL A 91 -12.40 23.17 -2.76
CA VAL A 91 -12.97 21.87 -3.08
C VAL A 91 -13.03 21.65 -4.59
N LYS A 92 -13.46 22.65 -5.38
CA LYS A 92 -13.46 22.57 -6.85
C LYS A 92 -12.06 22.38 -7.43
N MET A 93 -11.07 23.12 -6.91
CA MET A 93 -9.67 23.00 -7.35
C MET A 93 -9.11 21.61 -7.06
N ALA A 94 -9.28 21.10 -5.82
CA ALA A 94 -8.83 19.76 -5.46
C ALA A 94 -9.54 18.68 -6.27
N SER A 95 -10.84 18.84 -6.53
CA SER A 95 -11.61 17.92 -7.38
C SER A 95 -11.09 17.88 -8.81
N ASN A 96 -10.79 19.04 -9.40
CA ASN A 96 -10.21 19.12 -10.74
C ASN A 96 -8.81 18.52 -10.81
N LEU A 97 -7.99 18.71 -9.77
CA LEU A 97 -6.65 18.12 -9.71
C LEU A 97 -6.73 16.60 -9.57
N LEU A 98 -7.64 16.09 -8.75
CA LEU A 98 -7.85 14.65 -8.63
C LEU A 98 -8.36 14.04 -9.96
N LEU A 99 -9.29 14.70 -10.64
CA LEU A 99 -9.75 14.31 -11.99
C LEU A 99 -8.65 14.37 -13.05
N ALA A 100 -7.67 15.27 -12.90
CA ALA A 100 -6.49 15.34 -13.75
C ALA A 100 -5.43 14.28 -13.37
N GLY A 101 -5.72 13.40 -12.41
CA GLY A 101 -4.84 12.33 -11.97
C GLY A 101 -3.73 12.79 -11.01
N TYR A 102 -3.88 13.90 -10.30
CA TYR A 102 -2.96 14.23 -9.21
C TYR A 102 -3.35 13.47 -7.94
N PRO A 103 -2.37 12.95 -7.17
CA PRO A 103 -2.66 12.22 -5.96
C PRO A 103 -3.20 13.14 -4.86
N LEU A 104 -4.17 12.65 -4.10
CA LEU A 104 -4.72 13.31 -2.91
C LEU A 104 -4.42 12.47 -1.66
N GLU A 105 -3.92 13.09 -0.62
CA GLU A 105 -3.72 12.43 0.68
C GLU A 105 -5.03 12.34 1.45
N ILE A 106 -5.38 11.13 1.92
CA ILE A 106 -6.56 10.89 2.76
C ILE A 106 -6.23 10.53 4.20
N LEU A 107 -5.00 10.15 4.47
CA LEU A 107 -4.50 9.92 5.82
C LEU A 107 -3.10 10.51 5.91
N ASP A 108 -2.94 11.53 6.75
CA ASP A 108 -1.65 12.10 7.08
C ASP A 108 -0.95 11.19 8.09
N GLY A 109 0.13 10.54 7.66
CA GLY A 109 0.85 9.58 8.48
C GLY A 109 1.80 10.17 9.52
N GLU A 110 2.05 11.48 9.46
CA GLU A 110 2.85 12.19 10.45
C GLU A 110 1.97 12.51 11.67
N ASN A 111 0.77 13.03 11.42
CA ASN A 111 -0.18 13.42 12.47
C ASN A 111 -1.20 12.32 12.82
N VAL A 112 -1.22 11.21 12.07
CA VAL A 112 -2.23 10.12 12.21
C VAL A 112 -3.65 10.71 12.13
N TYR A 113 -3.87 11.54 11.10
CA TYR A 113 -5.10 12.30 10.95
C TYR A 113 -5.77 12.04 9.60
N ILE A 114 -7.10 11.89 9.62
CA ILE A 114 -7.93 11.75 8.43
C ILE A 114 -8.82 13.00 8.34
N PRO A 115 -8.58 13.90 7.37
CA PRO A 115 -9.39 15.12 7.19
C PRO A 115 -10.74 14.79 6.54
N ILE A 116 -11.62 14.10 7.27
CA ILE A 116 -12.88 13.54 6.76
C ILE A 116 -13.75 14.60 6.10
N LYS A 117 -13.84 15.83 6.65
CA LYS A 117 -14.73 16.87 6.10
C LYS A 117 -14.19 17.39 4.78
N TRP A 118 -12.86 17.55 4.68
CA TRP A 118 -12.18 17.93 3.45
C TRP A 118 -12.37 16.88 2.35
N ILE A 119 -12.06 15.63 2.65
CA ILE A 119 -12.20 14.50 1.72
C ILE A 119 -13.65 14.38 1.25
N SER A 120 -14.61 14.45 2.19
CA SER A 120 -16.03 14.42 1.87
C SER A 120 -16.47 15.59 0.99
N GLY A 121 -15.89 16.78 1.16
CA GLY A 121 -16.15 17.94 0.32
C GLY A 121 -15.71 17.71 -1.12
N VAL A 122 -14.48 17.22 -1.30
CA VAL A 122 -13.90 16.85 -2.61
C VAL A 122 -14.77 15.79 -3.30
N PHE A 123 -15.07 14.68 -2.63
CA PHE A 123 -15.88 13.61 -3.24
C PHE A 123 -17.31 14.04 -3.54
N ARG A 124 -17.95 14.87 -2.70
CA ARG A 124 -19.28 15.43 -3.01
C ARG A 124 -19.26 16.30 -4.27
N ASN A 125 -18.21 17.09 -4.46
CA ASN A 125 -18.07 17.90 -5.66
C ASN A 125 -17.83 17.03 -6.91
N ILE A 126 -16.98 16.01 -6.82
CA ILE A 126 -16.76 15.04 -7.90
C ILE A 126 -18.05 14.31 -8.25
N ALA A 127 -18.76 13.79 -7.25
CA ALA A 127 -20.03 13.09 -7.42
C ALA A 127 -21.07 13.98 -8.11
N SER A 128 -21.18 15.25 -7.70
CA SER A 128 -22.06 16.22 -8.36
C SER A 128 -21.65 16.49 -9.81
N LYS A 129 -20.35 16.68 -10.08
CA LYS A 129 -19.82 17.00 -11.41
C LYS A 129 -19.93 15.84 -12.40
N LEU A 130 -19.80 14.61 -11.92
CA LEU A 130 -19.81 13.38 -12.71
C LEU A 130 -21.14 12.62 -12.64
N ASN A 131 -22.18 13.21 -12.04
CA ASN A 131 -23.49 12.59 -11.89
C ASN A 131 -23.48 11.22 -11.16
N ASN A 132 -22.82 11.17 -10.01
CA ASN A 132 -22.67 9.99 -9.14
C ASN A 132 -22.14 8.76 -9.89
N PRO A 133 -20.90 8.81 -10.40
CA PRO A 133 -20.34 7.73 -11.21
C PRO A 133 -20.10 6.49 -10.37
N ARG A 134 -20.12 5.31 -11.01
CA ARG A 134 -19.67 4.08 -10.37
C ARG A 134 -18.14 4.06 -10.28
N ILE A 135 -17.61 3.87 -9.08
CA ILE A 135 -16.17 3.85 -8.81
C ILE A 135 -15.78 2.46 -8.31
N PHE A 136 -14.69 1.92 -8.84
CA PHE A 136 -14.03 0.74 -8.29
C PHE A 136 -12.76 1.16 -7.55
N VAL A 137 -12.58 0.69 -6.32
CA VAL A 137 -11.47 1.04 -5.44
C VAL A 137 -10.46 -0.10 -5.39
N LEU A 138 -9.29 0.12 -5.99
CA LEU A 138 -8.15 -0.79 -5.92
C LEU A 138 -7.13 -0.24 -4.93
N SER A 139 -6.87 -0.98 -3.85
CA SER A 139 -5.89 -0.58 -2.85
C SER A 139 -4.69 -1.52 -2.82
N ILE A 140 -3.56 -1.06 -2.28
CA ILE A 140 -2.37 -1.89 -2.10
C ILE A 140 -1.77 -1.72 -0.70
N ILE A 141 -1.40 -2.83 -0.07
CA ILE A 141 -0.83 -2.91 1.27
C ILE A 141 0.46 -3.73 1.22
N GLY A 142 1.46 -3.33 2.01
CA GLY A 142 2.67 -4.12 2.22
C GLY A 142 3.77 -3.30 2.89
N THR A 143 4.87 -3.95 3.24
CA THR A 143 6.00 -3.30 3.93
C THR A 143 6.52 -2.08 3.17
N GLN A 144 7.15 -1.13 3.85
CA GLN A 144 7.78 0.01 3.19
C GLN A 144 8.80 -0.42 2.11
N SER A 145 8.88 0.32 1.01
CA SER A 145 9.90 0.15 -0.06
C SER A 145 9.94 -1.23 -0.74
N ASN A 146 8.79 -1.91 -0.84
CA ASN A 146 8.63 -3.23 -1.44
C ASN A 146 8.08 -3.22 -2.89
N GLY A 147 8.08 -2.07 -3.57
CA GLY A 147 7.64 -1.96 -4.96
C GLY A 147 6.12 -1.85 -5.18
N LYS A 148 5.35 -1.38 -4.18
CA LYS A 148 3.90 -1.09 -4.31
C LYS A 148 3.61 -0.04 -5.39
N SER A 149 4.13 1.17 -5.21
CA SER A 149 3.97 2.25 -6.19
C SER A 149 4.55 1.86 -7.55
N THR A 150 5.65 1.09 -7.59
CA THR A 150 6.20 0.55 -8.85
C THR A 150 5.22 -0.37 -9.56
N LEU A 151 4.58 -1.29 -8.82
CA LEU A 151 3.56 -2.19 -9.36
C LEU A 151 2.36 -1.39 -9.89
N LEU A 152 1.82 -0.45 -9.10
CA LEU A 152 0.69 0.38 -9.53
C LEU A 152 1.04 1.23 -10.76
N ASN A 153 2.20 1.91 -10.75
CA ASN A 153 2.68 2.71 -11.87
C ASN A 153 2.84 1.84 -13.14
N SER A 154 3.32 0.61 -13.00
CA SER A 154 3.46 -0.33 -14.13
C SER A 154 2.11 -0.82 -14.66
N MET A 155 1.13 -1.04 -13.79
CA MET A 155 -0.20 -1.50 -14.17
C MET A 155 -1.03 -0.42 -14.88
N PHE A 156 -0.97 0.82 -14.39
CA PHE A 156 -1.92 1.87 -14.77
C PHE A 156 -1.29 3.13 -15.35
N GLY A 157 0.04 3.22 -15.45
CA GLY A 157 0.72 4.44 -15.89
C GLY A 157 0.54 5.61 -14.92
N VAL A 158 0.16 5.32 -13.67
CA VAL A 158 0.07 6.30 -12.59
C VAL A 158 1.45 6.82 -12.21
N LYS A 159 1.47 7.97 -11.51
CA LYS A 159 2.71 8.68 -11.15
C LYS A 159 2.86 8.76 -9.63
N PHE A 160 2.57 7.67 -8.94
CA PHE A 160 2.89 7.60 -7.52
C PHE A 160 4.42 7.76 -7.34
N PRO A 161 4.87 8.59 -6.40
CA PRO A 161 6.28 8.89 -6.22
C PRO A 161 7.08 7.67 -5.71
N VAL A 162 7.92 7.08 -6.58
CA VAL A 162 8.75 5.89 -6.27
C VAL A 162 10.13 6.26 -5.70
N ARG A 163 10.20 7.10 -4.66
CA ARG A 163 11.50 7.57 -4.13
C ARG A 163 11.83 6.97 -2.76
N ALA A 164 12.96 6.26 -2.69
CA ALA A 164 13.49 5.64 -1.46
C ALA A 164 13.78 6.64 -0.32
N ALA A 165 13.94 7.93 -0.64
CA ALA A 165 14.22 8.99 0.33
C ALA A 165 12.99 9.72 0.86
N ARG A 166 11.80 9.48 0.29
CA ARG A 166 10.56 10.03 0.82
C ARG A 166 9.99 9.03 1.81
N PHE A 167 10.20 9.29 3.09
CA PHE A 167 9.37 8.68 4.13
C PHE A 167 8.04 9.44 4.19
N MET A 168 7.35 9.55 3.05
CA MET A 168 5.94 9.92 3.08
C MET A 168 5.21 8.81 3.79
N ARG A 169 4.36 9.20 4.73
CA ARG A 169 3.56 8.27 5.53
C ARG A 169 2.14 8.69 5.32
N GLY A 170 1.29 7.74 4.99
CA GLY A 170 -0.09 8.07 4.72
C GLY A 170 -0.71 7.15 3.70
N VAL A 171 -1.91 7.55 3.33
CA VAL A 171 -2.70 6.87 2.31
C VAL A 171 -3.03 7.91 1.24
N TYR A 172 -2.62 7.61 0.02
CA TYR A 172 -2.78 8.49 -1.13
C TYR A 172 -3.72 7.84 -2.14
N LEU A 173 -4.60 8.63 -2.72
CA LEU A 173 -5.49 8.17 -3.78
C LEU A 173 -5.23 8.89 -5.09
N GLN A 174 -5.46 8.20 -6.19
CA GLN A 174 -5.46 8.76 -7.54
C GLN A 174 -6.66 8.22 -8.30
N LEU A 175 -7.39 9.10 -8.97
CA LEU A 175 -8.59 8.75 -9.73
C LEU A 175 -8.24 8.65 -11.22
N LEU A 176 -8.66 7.56 -11.86
CA LEU A 176 -8.50 7.33 -13.28
C LEU A 176 -9.86 7.14 -13.94
N GLU A 177 -10.06 7.84 -15.06
CA GLU A 177 -11.23 7.63 -15.92
C GLU A 177 -11.06 6.35 -16.74
N VAL A 178 -12.08 5.49 -16.72
CA VAL A 178 -12.14 4.33 -17.59
C VAL A 178 -12.67 4.79 -18.95
N ASN A 179 -12.07 4.31 -20.04
CA ASN A 179 -12.60 4.57 -21.37
C ASN A 179 -14.04 4.03 -21.49
N VAL A 180 -14.94 4.85 -22.02
CA VAL A 180 -16.39 4.61 -22.14
C VAL A 180 -16.73 3.24 -22.74
N GLU A 181 -15.92 2.74 -23.66
CA GLU A 181 -16.10 1.42 -24.29
C GLU A 181 -16.08 0.27 -23.27
N PHE A 182 -15.35 0.43 -22.16
CA PHE A 182 -15.21 -0.59 -21.12
C PHE A 182 -16.18 -0.42 -19.96
N HIS A 183 -16.96 0.66 -19.88
CA HIS A 183 -17.89 0.91 -18.75
C HIS A 183 -18.89 -0.23 -18.54
N LYS A 184 -19.42 -0.80 -19.63
CA LYS A 184 -20.36 -1.94 -19.56
C LYS A 184 -19.68 -3.22 -19.12
N GLN A 185 -18.47 -3.47 -19.63
CA GLN A 185 -17.70 -4.67 -19.34
C GLN A 185 -17.21 -4.70 -17.89
N LEU A 186 -16.71 -3.56 -17.39
CA LEU A 186 -16.11 -3.45 -16.07
C LEU A 186 -17.13 -3.16 -14.97
N GLY A 187 -18.28 -2.57 -15.32
CA GLY A 187 -19.32 -2.23 -14.35
C GLY A 187 -19.04 -0.96 -13.54
N PHE A 188 -17.99 -0.21 -13.87
CA PHE A 188 -17.63 1.06 -13.26
C PHE A 188 -17.06 2.04 -14.30
N GLU A 189 -17.08 3.32 -13.96
CA GLU A 189 -16.69 4.43 -14.84
C GLU A 189 -15.33 5.02 -14.44
N TYR A 190 -14.96 4.89 -13.17
CA TYR A 190 -13.68 5.35 -12.65
C TYR A 190 -13.01 4.30 -11.77
N LEU A 191 -11.69 4.24 -11.86
CA LEU A 191 -10.83 3.45 -11.00
C LEU A 191 -10.16 4.38 -9.99
N LEU A 192 -10.43 4.17 -8.70
CA LEU A 192 -9.75 4.84 -7.60
C LEU A 192 -8.62 3.95 -7.10
N ILE A 193 -7.38 4.37 -7.31
CA ILE A 193 -6.19 3.63 -6.87
C ILE A 193 -5.72 4.21 -5.55
N ILE A 194 -5.53 3.36 -4.55
CA ILE A 194 -5.07 3.73 -3.22
C ILE A 194 -3.69 3.12 -2.98
N ASP A 195 -2.68 3.98 -2.85
CA ASP A 195 -1.32 3.60 -2.46
C ASP A 195 -1.10 3.90 -0.98
N THR A 196 -0.62 2.90 -0.23
CA THR A 196 -0.29 3.04 1.19
C THR A 196 1.21 3.18 1.36
N GLU A 197 1.65 4.13 2.19
CA GLU A 197 3.07 4.28 2.51
C GLU A 197 3.31 4.34 4.02
N GLY A 198 4.45 3.79 4.45
CA GLY A 198 4.93 3.88 5.83
C GLY A 198 4.62 2.70 6.77
N LEU A 199 4.01 1.61 6.28
CA LEU A 199 3.79 0.40 7.09
C LEU A 199 5.12 -0.22 7.55
N HIS A 200 5.27 -0.42 8.87
CA HIS A 200 6.50 -0.87 9.52
C HIS A 200 7.74 -0.01 9.22
N SER A 201 7.58 1.32 9.23
CA SER A 201 8.72 2.22 9.05
C SER A 201 9.75 2.13 10.20
N PRO A 202 11.08 2.24 9.91
CA PRO A 202 12.17 2.23 10.90
C PRO A 202 11.95 3.17 12.08
N HIS A 203 11.38 4.35 11.83
CA HIS A 203 11.12 5.37 12.83
C HIS A 203 10.13 4.89 13.91
N ARG A 204 9.13 4.08 13.56
CA ARG A 204 8.15 3.55 14.53
C ARG A 204 8.51 2.18 15.07
N THR A 205 9.41 1.44 14.40
CA THR A 205 10.01 0.24 14.99
C THR A 205 10.76 0.56 16.28
N VAL A 206 11.31 1.78 16.39
CA VAL A 206 11.94 2.30 17.61
C VAL A 206 10.91 2.67 18.69
N LEU A 207 9.70 3.07 18.30
CA LEU A 207 8.62 3.50 19.21
C LEU A 207 7.63 2.37 19.58
N ASN A 208 7.75 1.18 19.00
CA ASN A 208 6.84 0.03 19.18
C ASN A 208 5.34 0.33 18.94
N ASP A 209 5.02 1.39 18.20
CA ASP A 209 3.65 1.79 17.94
C ASP A 209 3.08 1.09 16.70
N LYS A 210 2.30 0.03 16.94
CA LYS A 210 1.55 -0.71 15.91
C LYS A 210 0.19 -0.06 15.58
N THR A 211 -0.25 0.94 16.33
CA THR A 211 -1.59 1.55 16.19
C THR A 211 -1.76 2.19 14.82
N PHE A 212 -0.70 2.82 14.33
CA PHE A 212 -0.66 3.42 13.02
C PHE A 212 -0.79 2.40 11.88
N ASP A 213 -0.01 1.31 11.95
CA ASP A 213 -0.05 0.23 10.98
C ASP A 213 -1.44 -0.44 10.98
N ASN A 214 -2.04 -0.61 12.16
CA ASN A 214 -3.41 -1.10 12.32
C ASN A 214 -4.42 -0.18 11.63
N LEU A 215 -4.32 1.13 11.85
CA LEU A 215 -5.23 2.12 11.27
C LEU A 215 -5.17 2.10 9.74
N ILE A 216 -3.97 2.20 9.15
CA ILE A 216 -3.80 2.22 7.70
C ILE A 216 -4.31 0.94 7.07
N ALA A 217 -3.88 -0.23 7.57
CA ALA A 217 -4.27 -1.49 6.98
C ALA A 217 -5.79 -1.74 7.09
N THR A 218 -6.38 -1.46 8.25
CA THR A 218 -7.83 -1.60 8.46
C THR A 218 -8.61 -0.64 7.54
N LEU A 219 -8.26 0.66 7.54
CA LEU A 219 -8.92 1.66 6.70
C LEU A 219 -8.87 1.26 5.23
N THR A 220 -7.68 0.91 4.74
CA THR A 220 -7.44 0.58 3.34
C THR A 220 -8.18 -0.68 2.90
N MET A 221 -8.23 -1.70 3.76
CA MET A 221 -9.02 -2.91 3.52
C MET A 221 -10.53 -2.64 3.54
N CYS A 222 -11.01 -1.71 4.40
CA CYS A 222 -12.44 -1.37 4.51
C CYS A 222 -12.97 -0.62 3.29
N ILE A 223 -12.16 0.25 2.68
CA ILE A 223 -12.60 1.12 1.58
C ILE A 223 -12.32 0.53 0.19
N GLY A 224 -11.50 -0.53 0.10
CA GLY A 224 -11.12 -1.15 -1.16
C GLY A 224 -12.10 -2.24 -1.59
N ASP A 225 -12.61 -2.16 -2.82
CA ASP A 225 -13.32 -3.27 -3.47
C ASP A 225 -12.39 -4.46 -3.72
N LEU A 226 -11.12 -4.17 -3.98
CA LEU A 226 -10.02 -5.13 -4.04
C LEU A 226 -8.76 -4.56 -3.40
N THR A 227 -8.13 -5.34 -2.51
CA THR A 227 -6.85 -4.99 -1.87
C THR A 227 -5.72 -5.93 -2.28
N LEU A 228 -4.64 -5.37 -2.83
CA LEU A 228 -3.44 -6.10 -3.19
C LEU A 228 -2.48 -6.17 -1.98
N LEU A 229 -2.19 -7.38 -1.50
CA LEU A 229 -1.22 -7.65 -0.45
C LEU A 229 0.15 -7.95 -1.07
N ASN A 230 1.04 -6.96 -1.07
CA ASN A 230 2.33 -7.01 -1.74
C ASN A 230 3.46 -7.49 -0.79
N ILE A 231 3.97 -8.69 -1.05
CA ILE A 231 5.12 -9.29 -0.38
C ILE A 231 6.36 -9.05 -1.24
N GLY A 232 7.22 -8.10 -0.84
CA GLY A 232 8.34 -7.62 -1.68
C GLY A 232 9.57 -8.51 -1.81
N GLN A 233 9.59 -9.65 -1.12
CA GLN A 233 10.74 -10.57 -1.07
C GLN A 233 10.29 -12.01 -1.27
N GLU A 234 11.23 -12.85 -1.69
CA GLU A 234 11.02 -14.31 -1.83
C GLU A 234 10.70 -15.00 -0.50
N THR A 235 11.03 -14.39 0.63
CA THR A 235 10.69 -14.90 1.97
C THR A 235 9.84 -13.91 2.75
N ILE A 236 8.84 -14.42 3.47
CA ILE A 236 8.00 -13.62 4.36
C ILE A 236 8.79 -13.35 5.64
N GLY A 237 9.30 -12.12 5.78
CA GLY A 237 9.99 -11.67 6.99
C GLY A 237 9.01 -11.33 8.13
N PRO A 238 9.53 -11.15 9.37
CA PRO A 238 8.71 -10.81 10.54
C PRO A 238 7.89 -9.52 10.35
N ASP A 239 8.44 -8.53 9.65
CA ASP A 239 7.75 -7.28 9.31
C ASP A 239 6.48 -7.58 8.47
N MET A 240 6.59 -8.41 7.43
CA MET A 240 5.41 -8.77 6.63
C MET A 240 4.42 -9.64 7.42
N ILE A 241 4.89 -10.53 8.31
CA ILE A 241 4.03 -11.33 9.18
C ILE A 241 3.17 -10.41 10.08
N GLY A 242 3.76 -9.34 10.61
CA GLY A 242 3.03 -8.33 11.38
C GLY A 242 1.90 -7.70 10.58
N ILE A 243 2.16 -7.24 9.36
CA ILE A 243 1.13 -6.68 8.46
C ILE A 243 0.05 -7.71 8.13
N LEU A 244 0.43 -8.95 7.81
CA LEU A 244 -0.54 -10.02 7.53
C LEU A 244 -1.44 -10.30 8.74
N GLN A 245 -0.89 -10.31 9.95
CA GLN A 245 -1.69 -10.46 11.17
C GLN A 245 -2.72 -9.33 11.28
N ILE A 246 -2.30 -8.08 11.05
CA ILE A 246 -3.19 -6.90 11.07
C ILE A 246 -4.31 -7.04 10.02
N VAL A 247 -3.97 -7.45 8.80
CA VAL A 247 -4.94 -7.69 7.73
C VAL A 247 -5.94 -8.77 8.14
N VAL A 248 -5.50 -9.86 8.77
CA VAL A 248 -6.41 -10.90 9.27
C VAL A 248 -7.33 -10.37 10.38
N HIS A 249 -6.83 -9.57 11.33
CA HIS A 249 -7.70 -8.91 12.30
C HIS A 249 -8.77 -8.06 11.61
N ALA A 250 -8.40 -7.29 10.58
CA ALA A 250 -9.34 -6.48 9.83
C ALA A 250 -10.41 -7.36 9.17
N LEU A 251 -10.02 -8.45 8.49
CA LEU A 251 -10.95 -9.40 7.86
C LEU A 251 -11.91 -10.06 8.87
N ILE A 252 -11.41 -10.50 10.02
CA ILE A 252 -12.24 -11.07 11.09
C ILE A 252 -13.28 -10.04 11.55
N ARG A 253 -12.87 -8.79 11.78
CA ARG A 253 -13.76 -7.72 12.22
C ARG A 253 -14.77 -7.32 11.16
N MET A 254 -14.37 -7.28 9.89
CA MET A 254 -15.26 -7.03 8.76
C MET A 254 -16.36 -8.08 8.66
N LYS A 255 -16.02 -9.35 8.83
CA LYS A 255 -16.99 -10.46 8.84
C LYS A 255 -18.01 -10.32 9.98
N LYS A 256 -17.64 -9.77 11.13
CA LYS A 256 -18.55 -9.50 12.25
C LYS A 256 -19.59 -8.40 11.93
N VAL A 257 -19.34 -7.55 10.94
CA VAL A 257 -20.21 -6.45 10.52
C VAL A 257 -20.71 -6.60 9.07
N ASP A 258 -20.65 -7.82 8.53
CA ASP A 258 -21.09 -8.18 7.18
C ASP A 258 -20.47 -7.32 6.05
N LEU A 259 -19.22 -6.87 6.24
CA LEU A 259 -18.44 -6.23 5.19
C LEU A 259 -17.66 -7.28 4.40
N VAL A 260 -17.80 -7.24 3.08
CA VAL A 260 -17.04 -8.07 2.15
C VAL A 260 -15.80 -7.30 1.70
N SER A 261 -14.63 -7.91 1.81
CA SER A 261 -13.39 -7.38 1.25
C SER A 261 -12.73 -8.44 0.39
N ASN A 262 -12.36 -8.07 -0.84
CA ASN A 262 -11.58 -8.95 -1.70
C ASN A 262 -10.09 -8.63 -1.53
N CYS A 263 -9.25 -9.65 -1.47
CA CYS A 263 -7.82 -9.44 -1.49
C CYS A 263 -7.09 -10.40 -2.43
N ARG A 264 -5.94 -9.95 -2.92
CA ARG A 264 -5.02 -10.78 -3.72
C ARG A 264 -3.61 -10.60 -3.22
N ILE A 265 -2.88 -11.69 -3.13
CA ILE A 265 -1.51 -11.72 -2.64
C ILE A 265 -0.56 -11.74 -3.83
N ILE A 266 0.39 -10.80 -3.82
CA ILE A 266 1.41 -10.69 -4.85
C ILE A 266 2.76 -10.85 -4.17
N GLN A 267 3.52 -11.86 -4.58
CA GLN A 267 4.89 -12.03 -4.14
C GLN A 267 5.87 -11.60 -5.23
N GLN A 268 6.68 -10.58 -4.95
CA GLN A 268 7.67 -10.04 -5.88
C GLN A 268 9.05 -10.71 -5.69
N ARG A 269 9.89 -10.55 -6.71
CA ARG A 269 11.30 -10.99 -6.75
C ARG A 269 11.49 -12.50 -6.63
N VAL A 270 10.58 -13.26 -7.23
CA VAL A 270 10.70 -14.73 -7.32
C VAL A 270 11.65 -15.07 -8.47
N SER A 271 12.58 -16.00 -8.25
CA SER A 271 13.57 -16.41 -9.24
C SER A 271 12.97 -17.37 -10.29
N ASP A 272 13.39 -17.22 -11.56
CA ASP A 272 12.82 -17.97 -12.71
C ASP A 272 13.25 -19.46 -12.76
N ILE A 273 14.21 -19.87 -11.96
CA ILE A 273 14.84 -21.20 -12.06
C ILE A 273 13.90 -22.22 -11.37
N ALA A 274 13.10 -22.93 -12.18
CA ALA A 274 12.08 -23.93 -11.78
C ALA A 274 10.79 -23.37 -11.14
N ALA A 275 10.25 -22.30 -11.73
CA ALA A 275 9.09 -21.54 -11.25
C ALA A 275 7.88 -22.39 -10.79
N ALA A 276 7.49 -23.45 -11.49
CA ALA A 276 6.27 -24.19 -11.12
C ALA A 276 6.38 -24.95 -9.78
N ALA A 277 7.50 -25.63 -9.54
CA ALA A 277 7.74 -26.37 -8.30
C ALA A 277 7.98 -25.42 -7.13
N ASN A 278 8.79 -24.38 -7.35
CA ASN A 278 9.07 -23.35 -6.34
C ASN A 278 7.83 -22.54 -5.98
N ASN A 279 6.95 -22.24 -6.94
CA ASN A 279 5.69 -21.54 -6.68
C ASN A 279 4.75 -22.38 -5.81
N LYS A 280 4.65 -23.69 -6.05
CA LYS A 280 3.86 -24.58 -5.18
C LYS A 280 4.41 -24.58 -3.75
N THR A 281 5.72 -24.72 -3.59
CA THR A 281 6.35 -24.67 -2.26
C THR A 281 6.17 -23.30 -1.58
N ASN A 282 6.33 -22.20 -2.31
CA ASN A 282 6.14 -20.85 -1.78
C ASN A 282 4.68 -20.58 -1.42
N MET A 283 3.74 -21.10 -2.20
CA MET A 283 2.31 -21.07 -1.89
C MET A 283 2.00 -21.78 -0.59
N THR A 284 2.51 -23.01 -0.39
CA THR A 284 2.34 -23.74 0.88
C THR A 284 2.89 -22.92 2.05
N LYS A 285 4.10 -22.35 1.91
CA LYS A 285 4.70 -21.49 2.94
C LYS A 285 3.84 -20.27 3.27
N ILE A 286 3.29 -19.59 2.25
CA ILE A 286 2.40 -18.44 2.46
C ILE A 286 1.14 -18.88 3.20
N LYS A 287 0.52 -19.98 2.79
CA LYS A 287 -0.67 -20.53 3.45
C LYS A 287 -0.39 -20.90 4.91
N ASP A 288 0.73 -21.56 5.20
CA ASP A 288 1.11 -21.92 6.57
C ASP A 288 1.27 -20.68 7.45
N VAL A 289 1.90 -19.63 6.91
CA VAL A 289 2.03 -18.34 7.61
C VAL A 289 0.67 -17.70 7.82
N LEU A 290 -0.20 -17.67 6.80
CA LEU A 290 -1.56 -17.10 6.89
C LEU A 290 -2.41 -17.84 7.93
N ASN A 291 -2.41 -19.18 7.92
CA ASN A 291 -3.13 -19.99 8.90
C ASN A 291 -2.59 -19.75 10.31
N LYS A 292 -1.26 -19.67 10.47
CA LYS A 292 -0.65 -19.35 11.76
C LYS A 292 -1.08 -17.98 12.28
N VAL A 293 -1.00 -16.92 11.48
CA VAL A 293 -1.43 -15.59 11.92
C VAL A 293 -2.94 -15.53 12.15
N THR A 294 -3.72 -16.32 11.42
CA THR A 294 -5.17 -16.42 11.58
C THR A 294 -5.54 -16.99 12.95
N ARG A 295 -4.89 -18.08 13.39
CA ARG A 295 -5.13 -18.65 14.72
C ARG A 295 -4.78 -17.68 15.84
N ILE A 296 -3.67 -16.95 15.68
CA ILE A 296 -3.26 -15.93 16.66
C ILE A 296 -4.30 -14.81 16.71
N ALA A 297 -4.68 -14.25 15.56
CA ALA A 297 -5.65 -13.18 15.47
C ALA A 297 -7.04 -13.61 15.98
N ALA A 298 -7.48 -14.83 15.66
CA ALA A 298 -8.75 -15.40 16.11
C ALA A 298 -8.79 -15.57 17.63
N ALA A 299 -7.71 -16.04 18.25
CA ALA A 299 -7.59 -16.15 19.70
C ALA A 299 -7.64 -14.77 20.39
N GLU A 300 -6.94 -13.78 19.84
CA GLU A 300 -6.96 -12.41 20.35
C GLU A 300 -8.34 -11.73 20.18
N GLU A 301 -9.04 -12.03 19.08
CA GLU A 301 -10.41 -11.56 18.79
C GLU A 301 -11.51 -12.37 19.49
N ARG A 302 -11.15 -13.45 20.19
CA ARG A 302 -12.05 -14.41 20.87
C ARG A 302 -13.09 -15.03 19.93
N VAL A 303 -12.62 -15.57 18.80
CA VAL A 303 -13.47 -16.19 17.77
C VAL A 303 -13.03 -17.63 17.52
N ASP A 304 -13.66 -18.60 18.18
CA ASP A 304 -13.19 -19.99 18.21
C ASP A 304 -13.43 -20.78 16.90
N HIS A 305 -14.37 -20.33 16.07
CA HIS A 305 -14.73 -21.02 14.81
C HIS A 305 -13.79 -20.70 13.64
N ILE A 306 -12.82 -19.81 13.82
CA ILE A 306 -11.85 -19.41 12.79
C ILE A 306 -10.53 -20.11 13.09
N GLN A 307 -10.12 -21.04 12.23
CA GLN A 307 -8.94 -21.88 12.42
C GLN A 307 -7.93 -21.71 11.29
N ASP A 308 -8.41 -21.48 10.06
CA ASP A 308 -7.59 -21.30 8.88
C ASP A 308 -7.96 -20.01 8.14
N PHE A 309 -7.04 -19.50 7.34
CA PHE A 309 -7.25 -18.26 6.57
C PHE A 309 -8.45 -18.37 5.62
N SER A 310 -8.76 -19.57 5.12
CA SER A 310 -9.95 -19.84 4.31
C SER A 310 -11.27 -19.51 5.03
N ASP A 311 -11.30 -19.52 6.35
CA ASP A 311 -12.50 -19.21 7.14
C ASP A 311 -12.81 -17.71 7.11
N VAL A 312 -11.81 -16.87 6.84
CA VAL A 312 -11.95 -15.41 6.72
C VAL A 312 -11.92 -14.95 5.28
N PHE A 313 -11.16 -15.63 4.42
CA PHE A 313 -11.04 -15.30 3.00
C PHE A 313 -10.73 -16.55 2.15
N PRO A 314 -11.62 -16.95 1.22
CA PRO A 314 -11.44 -18.14 0.40
C PRO A 314 -10.38 -17.90 -0.69
N LEU A 315 -9.12 -18.18 -0.37
CA LEU A 315 -8.00 -17.98 -1.29
C LEU A 315 -8.07 -18.98 -2.49
N ALA A 316 -8.41 -18.49 -3.68
CA ALA A 316 -8.33 -19.27 -4.91
C ALA A 316 -6.88 -19.29 -5.41
N GLU A 317 -6.22 -20.45 -5.36
CA GLU A 317 -4.76 -20.59 -5.53
C GLU A 317 -4.20 -19.92 -6.79
N GLU A 318 -4.81 -20.12 -7.96
CA GLU A 318 -4.29 -19.60 -9.23
C GLU A 318 -4.70 -18.15 -9.52
N ASP A 319 -5.83 -17.69 -8.99
CA ASP A 319 -6.37 -16.34 -9.23
C ASP A 319 -5.84 -15.31 -8.22
N ASP A 320 -5.75 -15.70 -6.95
CA ASP A 320 -5.53 -14.80 -5.82
C ASP A 320 -4.09 -14.78 -5.30
N LEU A 321 -3.24 -15.73 -5.71
CA LEU A 321 -1.81 -15.73 -5.36
C LEU A 321 -0.94 -15.70 -6.62
N GLN A 322 -0.22 -14.60 -6.80
CA GLN A 322 0.61 -14.39 -7.99
C GLN A 322 2.08 -14.12 -7.64
N PHE A 323 2.96 -14.73 -8.41
CA PHE A 323 4.40 -14.63 -8.25
C PHE A 323 5.00 -13.81 -9.41
N PHE A 324 5.74 -12.76 -9.04
CA PHE A 324 6.33 -11.80 -9.96
C PHE A 324 7.85 -11.91 -9.94
N PRO A 325 8.50 -11.92 -11.11
CA PRO A 325 9.95 -11.84 -11.17
C PRO A 325 10.44 -10.44 -10.78
N CYS A 326 11.76 -10.24 -10.68
CA CYS A 326 12.32 -8.90 -10.51
C CYS A 326 12.07 -8.06 -11.77
N LEU A 327 11.57 -6.82 -11.59
CA LEU A 327 11.43 -5.85 -12.69
C LEU A 327 12.78 -5.55 -13.35
N TRP A 328 13.83 -5.38 -12.54
CA TRP A 328 15.18 -5.13 -13.01
C TRP A 328 16.06 -6.36 -12.74
N THR A 329 16.76 -6.83 -13.77
CA THR A 329 17.73 -7.94 -13.63
C THR A 329 19.15 -7.45 -13.33
N GLY A 330 19.35 -6.12 -13.28
CA GLY A 330 20.64 -5.45 -13.01
C GLY A 330 20.49 -3.92 -13.01
N LEU A 331 21.54 -3.20 -12.59
CA LEU A 331 21.51 -1.74 -12.40
C LEU A 331 21.18 -0.92 -13.67
N MET A 332 21.37 -1.51 -14.86
CA MET A 332 21.15 -0.88 -16.17
C MET A 332 20.50 -1.85 -17.17
N SER A 333 19.85 -2.90 -16.66
CA SER A 333 19.17 -3.88 -17.52
C SER A 333 17.83 -3.33 -18.01
N PRO A 334 17.38 -3.69 -19.22
CA PRO A 334 16.02 -3.40 -19.64
C PRO A 334 15.00 -4.03 -18.66
N PRO A 335 13.77 -3.51 -18.59
CA PRO A 335 12.70 -4.13 -17.82
C PRO A 335 12.53 -5.60 -18.20
N ASN A 336 12.35 -6.47 -17.21
CA ASN A 336 12.09 -7.89 -17.42
C ASN A 336 10.74 -8.09 -18.11
N SER A 337 10.72 -8.70 -19.29
CA SER A 337 9.49 -8.98 -20.04
C SER A 337 8.54 -9.89 -19.27
N GLY A 338 9.06 -10.85 -18.49
CA GLY A 338 8.24 -11.71 -17.64
C GLY A 338 7.52 -10.94 -16.54
N TYR A 339 8.04 -9.79 -16.11
CA TYR A 339 7.31 -8.89 -15.21
C TYR A 339 6.11 -8.26 -15.92
N SER A 340 6.30 -7.75 -17.15
CA SER A 340 5.23 -7.19 -17.97
C SER A 340 4.13 -8.20 -18.26
N ASP A 341 4.48 -9.45 -18.60
CA ASP A 341 3.51 -10.52 -18.81
C ASP A 341 2.65 -10.77 -17.57
N LYS A 342 3.28 -10.78 -16.38
CA LYS A 342 2.56 -10.92 -15.10
C LYS A 342 1.69 -9.72 -14.77
N ILE A 343 2.12 -8.49 -15.13
CA ILE A 343 1.29 -7.29 -15.00
C ILE A 343 0.02 -7.40 -15.85
N HIS A 344 0.15 -7.83 -17.11
CA HIS A 344 -0.99 -8.05 -17.99
C HIS A 344 -1.92 -9.14 -17.44
N ALA A 345 -1.38 -10.28 -17.01
CA ALA A 345 -2.16 -11.36 -16.41
C ALA A 345 -2.90 -10.92 -15.13
N LEU A 346 -2.27 -10.09 -14.28
CA LEU A 346 -2.89 -9.55 -13.08
C LEU A 346 -4.04 -8.60 -13.43
N LYS A 347 -3.84 -7.66 -14.37
CA LYS A 347 -4.91 -6.77 -14.83
C LYS A 347 -6.08 -7.56 -15.42
N ASP A 348 -5.77 -8.57 -16.22
CA ASP A 348 -6.76 -9.46 -16.80
C ASP A 348 -7.53 -10.21 -15.72
N ALA A 349 -6.85 -10.76 -14.73
CA ALA A 349 -7.51 -11.47 -13.64
C ALA A 349 -8.38 -10.54 -12.78
N ILE A 350 -8.03 -9.26 -12.64
CA ILE A 350 -8.81 -8.28 -11.85
C ILE A 350 -10.02 -7.78 -12.65
N PHE A 351 -9.85 -7.48 -13.94
CA PHE A 351 -10.81 -6.71 -14.74
C PHE A 351 -11.49 -7.50 -15.87
N LYS A 352 -11.01 -8.70 -16.24
CA LYS A 352 -11.76 -9.53 -17.19
C LYS A 352 -12.99 -10.12 -16.50
N PRO A 353 -14.16 -10.07 -17.15
CA PRO A 353 -15.35 -10.72 -16.63
C PRO A 353 -15.09 -12.23 -16.53
N LYS A 354 -15.35 -12.81 -15.35
CA LYS A 354 -15.45 -14.27 -15.22
C LYS A 354 -16.66 -14.70 -16.05
N VAL A 355 -16.41 -15.21 -17.25
CA VAL A 355 -17.42 -15.87 -18.08
C VAL A 355 -17.97 -17.01 -17.23
N ASN A 356 -19.25 -16.91 -16.80
CA ASN A 356 -20.00 -17.87 -15.99
C ASN A 356 -20.02 -17.68 -14.46
N GLN A 357 -20.46 -16.53 -13.96
CA GLN A 357 -21.21 -16.53 -12.70
C GLN A 357 -22.58 -15.88 -12.91
N PRO A 358 -23.70 -16.56 -12.59
CA PRO A 358 -25.01 -15.96 -12.68
C PRO A 358 -25.09 -14.78 -11.72
N VAL A 359 -25.56 -13.64 -12.22
CA VAL A 359 -25.86 -12.46 -11.42
C VAL A 359 -26.95 -12.85 -10.43
N THR A 360 -26.60 -13.06 -9.16
CA THR A 360 -27.58 -13.03 -8.09
C THR A 360 -28.05 -11.59 -7.94
N THR A 361 -29.27 -11.37 -8.39
CA THR A 361 -30.08 -10.16 -8.21
C THR A 361 -30.24 -9.76 -6.76
#